data_AF-A0A7C1HLC3-F1
#
_entry.id   AF-A0A7C1HLC3-F1
#
_cell.length_a   1.000
_cell.length_b   1.000
_cell.length_c   1.000
_cell.angle_alpha   90.00
_cell.angle_beta   90.00
_cell.angle_gamma   90.00
#
_symmetry.space_group_name_H-M   'P 1'
#
loop_
_entity.id
_entity.type
_entity.pdbx_description
1 polymer ?
#
loop_
_entity_poly.entity_id
_entity_poly.type
_entity_poly.pdbx_seq_one_letter_code
_entity_poly.pdbx_strand_id
1 'polypeptide(L)' 'MPNDPNPPRIESLSVRNYRALREITLDQLTPLTVLLGPNGSGKSTVFDVVAFLYACFSDGLRETCRWDRSGPCLRMHLK' A
#
# COMPACT_ATOMS: atom_id res chain seq x y z
N MET A 1 -11.65 16.85 -18.46
CA MET A 1 -10.68 16.80 -17.35
C MET A 1 -11.50 16.63 -16.08
N PRO A 2 -11.21 15.67 -15.19
CA PRO A 2 -12.07 15.47 -14.03
C PRO A 2 -12.03 16.75 -13.19
N ASN A 3 -13.19 17.39 -13.05
CA ASN A 3 -13.41 18.70 -12.44
C ASN A 3 -13.76 18.55 -10.95
N ASP A 4 -13.22 17.51 -10.30
CA ASP A 4 -13.46 17.23 -8.89
C ASP A 4 -12.39 17.96 -8.08
N PRO A 5 -12.75 18.90 -7.19
CA PRO A 5 -11.77 19.64 -6.39
C PRO A 5 -11.00 18.74 -5.41
N ASN A 6 -11.41 17.49 -5.24
CA ASN A 6 -10.73 16.53 -4.38
C ASN A 6 -9.85 15.60 -5.21
N PRO A 7 -8.51 15.59 -5.00
CA PRO A 7 -7.66 14.59 -5.63
C PRO A 7 -8.05 13.20 -5.14
N PRO A 8 -7.86 12.15 -5.94
CA PRO A 8 -8.15 10.79 -5.54
C PRO A 8 -7.39 10.42 -4.26
N ARG A 9 -8.08 9.83 -3.29
CA ARG A 9 -7.50 9.47 -1.98
C ARG A 9 -7.64 7.99 -1.70
N ILE A 10 -6.63 7.46 -1.01
CA ILE A 10 -6.63 6.08 -0.52
C ILE A 10 -7.54 6.02 0.71
N GLU A 11 -8.64 5.28 0.62
CA GLU A 11 -9.57 5.09 1.75
C GLU A 11 -9.31 3.77 2.51
N SER A 12 -8.86 2.75 1.79
CA SER A 12 -8.55 1.44 2.37
C SER A 12 -7.39 0.76 1.66
N LEU A 13 -6.56 0.07 2.43
CA LEU A 13 -5.45 -0.76 1.96
C LEU A 13 -5.50 -2.13 2.65
N SER A 14 -5.58 -3.20 1.86
CA SER A 14 -5.44 -4.57 2.35
C SER A 14 -4.22 -5.23 1.72
N VAL A 15 -3.42 -5.86 2.58
CA VAL A 15 -2.14 -6.49 2.24
C VAL A 15 -2.15 -7.91 2.79
N ARG A 16 -1.82 -8.89 1.95
CA ARG A 16 -1.65 -10.28 2.37
C ARG A 16 -0.31 -10.85 1.90
N ASN A 17 0.29 -11.66 2.78
CA ASN A 17 1.50 -12.43 2.54
C ASN A 17 2.66 -11.56 2.04
N TYR A 18 3.02 -10.52 2.79
CA TYR A 18 4.11 -9.62 2.44
C TYR A 18 5.18 -9.54 3.52
N ARG A 19 6.36 -10.13 3.25
CA ARG A 19 7.48 -10.20 4.19
C ARG A 19 7.01 -10.72 5.57
N ALA A 20 7.15 -9.92 6.62
CA ALA A 20 6.72 -10.25 7.99
C ALA A 20 5.21 -10.10 8.23
N LEU A 21 4.45 -9.56 7.27
CA LEU A 21 3.02 -9.31 7.39
C LEU A 21 2.23 -10.46 6.77
N ARG A 22 1.48 -11.19 7.60
CA ARG A 22 0.55 -12.23 7.11
C ARG A 22 -0.68 -11.61 6.46
N GLU A 23 -1.34 -10.71 7.18
CA GLU A 23 -2.53 -10.00 6.73
C GLU A 23 -2.64 -8.68 7.50
N ILE A 24 -2.80 -7.57 6.77
CA ILE A 24 -3.09 -6.26 7.31
C ILE A 24 -4.24 -5.65 6.51
N THR A 25 -5.21 -5.06 7.21
CA THR A 25 -6.24 -4.23 6.62
C THR A 25 -6.21 -2.88 7.33
N LEU A 26 -5.94 -1.82 6.58
CA LEU A 26 -6.03 -0.44 7.00
C LEU A 26 -7.30 0.14 6.38
N ASP A 27 -8.36 0.19 7.16
CA ASP A 27 -9.63 0.79 6.76
C ASP A 27 -9.72 2.24 7.23
N GLN A 28 -10.51 3.05 6.53
CA GLN A 28 -10.81 4.44 6.88
C GLN A 28 -9.55 5.30 7.02
N LEU A 29 -8.61 5.15 6.08
CA LEU A 29 -7.41 5.99 6.02
C LEU A 29 -7.82 7.46 5.90
N THR A 30 -7.32 8.27 6.83
CA THR A 30 -7.53 9.72 6.82
C THR A 30 -6.28 10.42 6.28
N PRO A 31 -6.35 11.71 5.90
CA PRO A 31 -5.19 12.47 5.43
C PRO A 31 -3.99 12.42 6.38
N LEU A 32 -4.21 12.21 7.68
CA LEU A 32 -3.18 11.98 8.67
C LEU A 32 -3.39 10.62 9.33
N THR A 33 -2.65 9.62 8.88
CA THR A 33 -2.63 8.29 9.50
C THR A 33 -1.27 8.06 10.15
N VAL A 34 -1.25 7.72 11.44
CA VAL A 34 -0.03 7.45 12.21
C VAL A 34 0.06 5.95 12.51
N LEU A 35 1.18 5.33 12.15
CA LEU A 35 1.45 3.92 12.45
C LEU A 35 2.31 3.82 13.72
N LEU A 36 1.73 3.30 14.81
CA LEU A 36 2.41 3.13 16.09
C LEU A 36 2.60 1.64 16.43
N GLY A 37 3.73 1.28 17.05
CA GLY A 37 3.96 -0.07 17.56
C GLY A 37 5.43 -0.39 17.86
N PRO A 38 5.72 -1.56 18.44
CA PRO A 38 7.08 -2.00 18.79
C PRO A 38 8.02 -2.13 17.59
N ASN A 39 9.34 -2.06 17.80
CA ASN A 39 10.31 -2.32 16.74
C ASN A 39 10.13 -3.74 16.20
N GLY A 40 10.21 -3.90 14.87
CA GLY A 40 9.96 -5.19 14.21
C GLY A 40 8.49 -5.55 13.99
N SER A 41 7.53 -4.73 14.43
CA SER A 41 6.08 -4.98 14.21
C SER A 41 5.61 -4.84 12.75
N GLY A 42 6.52 -4.63 11.79
CA GLY A 42 6.17 -4.49 10.37
C GLY A 42 5.73 -3.10 9.92
N LYS A 43 5.93 -2.03 10.73
CA LYS A 43 5.62 -0.64 10.32
C LYS A 43 6.35 -0.23 9.05
N SER A 44 7.67 -0.48 8.98
CA SER A 44 8.47 -0.23 7.76
C SER A 44 7.94 -1.04 6.57
N THR A 45 7.47 -2.26 6.80
CA THR A 45 6.87 -3.11 5.77
C THR A 45 5.58 -2.51 5.18
N VAL A 46 4.79 -1.78 5.97
CA VAL A 46 3.62 -1.06 5.44
C VAL A 46 4.05 0.06 4.49
N PHE A 47 5.13 0.78 4.80
CA PHE A 47 5.69 1.79 3.90
C PHE A 47 6.24 1.15 2.61
N ASP A 48 6.89 -0.02 2.71
CA ASP A 48 7.35 -0.78 1.55
C ASP A 48 6.18 -1.15 0.61
N VAL A 49 5.01 -1.49 1.16
CA VAL A 49 3.81 -1.77 0.35
C VAL A 49 3.36 -0.53 -0.43
N VAL A 50 3.35 0.64 0.20
CA VAL A 50 2.95 1.89 -0.48
C VAL A 50 3.96 2.23 -1.58
N ALA A 51 5.25 2.02 -1.34
CA ALA A 51 6.29 2.17 -2.36
C ALA A 51 6.12 1.17 -3.52
N PHE A 52 5.77 -0.08 -3.21
CA PHE A 52 5.47 -1.10 -4.22
C PHE A 52 4.26 -0.71 -5.08
N LEU A 53 3.18 -0.20 -4.47
CA LEU A 53 2.03 0.31 -5.20
C LEU A 53 2.43 1.45 -6.14
N TYR A 54 3.21 2.42 -5.66
CA TYR A 54 3.72 3.51 -6.49
C TYR A 54 4.54 3.00 -7.69
N ALA A 55 5.43 2.04 -7.45
CA ALA A 55 6.23 1.42 -8.52
C ALA A 55 5.35 0.64 -9.51
N CYS A 56 4.28 -0.01 -9.06
CA CYS A 56 3.32 -0.69 -9.96
C CYS A 56 2.62 0.29 -10.90
N PHE A 57 2.32 1.51 -10.43
CA PHE A 57 1.71 2.55 -11.26
C PHE A 57 2.73 3.25 -12.17
N SER A 58 3.99 3.33 -11.74
CA SER A 58 5.05 4.05 -12.48
C SER A 58 5.72 3.17 -13.54
N ASP A 59 6.14 1.97 -13.16
CA ASP A 59 6.95 1.05 -13.98
C ASP A 59 6.12 -0.12 -14.54
N GLY A 60 4.90 -0.29 -14.03
CA GLY A 60 4.00 -1.38 -14.41
C GLY A 60 4.20 -2.65 -13.58
N LEU A 61 3.09 -3.34 -13.30
CA LEU A 61 3.01 -4.50 -12.41
C LEU A 61 4.05 -5.60 -12.70
N ARG A 62 4.32 -5.86 -13.99
CA ARG A 62 5.27 -6.90 -14.42
C ARG A 62 6.71 -6.59 -14.02
N GLU A 63 7.12 -5.33 -14.14
CA GLU A 63 8.48 -4.93 -13.83
C GLU A 63 8.66 -4.86 -12.32
N THR A 64 7.68 -4.32 -11.58
CA THR A 64 7.73 -4.27 -10.12
C THR A 64 7.76 -5.67 -9.47
N CYS A 65 7.00 -6.64 -9.99
CA CYS A 65 7.04 -8.03 -9.50
C CYS A 65 8.38 -8.75 -9.78
N ARG A 66 9.23 -8.23 -10.68
CA ARG A 66 10.59 -8.76 -10.87
C ARG A 66 11.55 -8.30 -9.78
N TRP A 67 11.38 -7.06 -9.31
CA TRP A 67 12.14 -6.51 -8.18
C TRP A 67 11.80 -7.22 -6.87
N ASP A 68 10.54 -7.56 -6.66
CA ASP A 68 10.06 -8.24 -5.45
C ASP A 68 9.56 -9.66 -5.79
N ARG A 69 10.44 -10.66 -5.64
CA ARG A 69 10.22 -12.08 -6.06
C ARG A 69 8.96 -12.72 -5.48
N SER A 70 8.38 -12.13 -4.44
CA SER A 70 7.11 -12.51 -3.82
C SER A 70 6.25 -11.26 -3.70
N GLY A 71 5.68 -10.84 -4.83
CA GLY A 71 4.78 -9.69 -4.89
C GLY A 71 3.61 -9.86 -3.90
N PRO A 72 3.28 -8.85 -3.10
CA PRO A 72 2.15 -8.91 -2.18
C PRO A 72 0.82 -9.05 -2.94
N CYS A 73 -0.14 -9.74 -2.34
CA CYS A 73 -1.53 -9.59 -2.76
C CYS A 73 -2.08 -8.30 -2.15
N LEU A 74 -2.40 -7.34 -3.01
CA LEU A 74 -2.82 -5.99 -2.62
C LEU A 74 -4.23 -5.69 -3.12
N ARG A 75 -5.01 -5.05 -2.26
CA ARG A 75 -6.29 -4.44 -2.60
C ARG A 75 -6.29 -3.00 -2.12
N MET A 76 -6.59 -2.08 -3.01
CA MET A 76 -6.64 -0.65 -2.75
C MET A 76 -7.96 -0.09 -3.28
N HIS A 77 -8.64 0.69 -2.45
CA HIS A 77 -9.81 1.45 -2.89
C HIS A 77 -9.50 2.94 -2.86
N LEU A 78 -9.85 3.58 -3.97
CA LEU A 78 -9.77 5.01 -4.20
C LEU A 78 -11.18 5.58 -4.31
N LYS A 79 -11.35 6.82 -3.87
CA LYS A 79 -12.52 7.63 -4.14
C LYS A 79 -12.13 8.89 -4.89
#